data_AF-A0A645AKU0-F1
#
_entry.id   AF-A0A645AKU0-F1
#
_cell.length_a   1.000
_cell.length_b   1.000
_cell.length_c   1.000
_cell.angle_alpha   90.00
_cell.angle_beta   90.00
_cell.angle_gamma   90.00
#
_symmetry.space_group_name_H-M   'P 1'
#
loop_
_entity.id
_entity.type
_entity.pdbx_description
1 polymer ?
#
loop_
_entity_poly.entity_id
_entity_poly.type
_entity_poly.pdbx_seq_one_letter_code
_entity_poly.pdbx_strand_id
1 'polypeptide(L)'
;MTKLKSLTDEPRTMVFYESPHRLLKTLTQFVEYFGSERQAAVSREISKLHEQTVRGTLAQLVEHFTATEPRGEIVIILAGIDDKK
;
A
#
# COMPACT_ATOMS: atom_id res chain seq x y z
N MET A 1 -17.37 11.89 -5.95
CA MET A 1 -16.20 11.69 -5.07
C MET A 1 -15.62 10.31 -5.36
N THR A 2 -14.29 10.19 -5.48
CA THR A 2 -13.63 8.89 -5.61
C THR A 2 -13.60 8.17 -4.26
N LYS A 3 -13.66 6.84 -4.25
CA LYS A 3 -13.69 6.03 -3.01
C LYS A 3 -12.43 6.17 -2.15
N LEU A 4 -11.29 6.55 -2.74
CA LEU A 4 -10.05 6.86 -2.00
C LEU A 4 -10.19 8.16 -1.20
N LYS A 5 -10.87 9.17 -1.75
CA LYS A 5 -11.07 10.46 -1.07
C LYS A 5 -11.88 10.31 0.22
N SER A 6 -12.81 9.36 0.28
CA SER A 6 -13.58 9.11 1.51
C SER A 6 -12.79 8.38 2.60
N LEU A 7 -11.57 7.91 2.31
CA LEU A 7 -10.73 7.15 3.24
C LEU A 7 -9.58 7.99 3.82
N THR A 8 -9.42 9.25 3.42
CA THR A 8 -8.28 10.08 3.83
C THR A 8 -8.19 10.26 5.34
N ASP A 9 -9.36 10.34 5.98
CA ASP A 9 -9.53 10.56 7.42
C ASP A 9 -9.83 9.26 8.19
N GLU A 10 -9.65 8.09 7.56
CA GLU A 10 -9.87 6.79 8.24
C GLU A 10 -8.76 6.54 9.28
N PRO A 11 -9.08 6.47 10.59
CA PRO A 11 -8.08 6.25 11.64
C PRO A 11 -7.63 4.79 11.73
N ARG A 12 -8.40 3.84 11.20
CA ARG A 12 -8.07 2.42 11.31
C ARG A 12 -7.11 1.99 10.21
N THR A 13 -6.33 0.96 10.51
CA THR A 13 -5.58 0.25 9.47
C THR A 13 -6.54 -0.29 8.42
N MET A 14 -6.22 -0.03 7.15
CA MET A 14 -7.00 -0.45 6.00
C MET A 14 -6.27 -1.58 5.27
N VAL A 15 -7.03 -2.56 4.76
CA VAL A 15 -6.50 -3.68 3.99
C VAL A 15 -7.08 -3.64 2.59
N PHE A 16 -6.21 -3.73 1.59
CA PHE A 16 -6.57 -3.72 0.17
C PHE A 16 -6.02 -4.95 -0.52
N TYR A 17 -6.84 -5.57 -1.37
CA TYR A 17 -6.38 -6.55 -2.34
C TYR A 17 -6.07 -5.87 -3.65
N GLU A 18 -4.93 -6.23 -4.24
CA GLU A 18 -4.48 -5.62 -5.49
C GLU A 18 -3.87 -6.65 -6.44
N SER A 19 -4.10 -6.43 -7.73
CA SER A 19 -3.42 -7.15 -8.80
C SER A 19 -1.99 -6.64 -8.96
N PRO A 20 -1.02 -7.50 -9.32
CA PRO A 20 0.37 -7.10 -9.51
C PRO A 20 0.53 -5.95 -10.52
N HIS A 21 -0.18 -6.03 -11.65
CA HIS A 21 -0.10 -5.02 -12.72
C HIS A 21 -0.60 -3.63 -12.32
N ARG A 22 -1.41 -3.52 -11.26
CA ARG A 22 -1.92 -2.23 -10.78
C ARG A 22 -1.22 -1.74 -9.51
N LEU A 23 -0.40 -2.55 -8.86
CA LEU A 23 0.21 -2.20 -7.57
C LEU A 23 0.89 -0.84 -7.62
N LEU A 24 1.77 -0.62 -8.59
CA LEU A 24 2.53 0.62 -8.67
C LEU A 24 1.60 1.84 -8.84
N LYS A 25 0.61 1.73 -9.73
CA LYS A 25 -0.42 2.77 -9.91
C LYS A 25 -1.19 3.04 -8.62
N THR A 26 -1.60 1.99 -7.91
CA THR A 26 -2.35 2.10 -6.65
C THR A 26 -1.48 2.75 -5.56
N LEU A 27 -0.21 2.39 -5.43
CA LEU A 27 0.71 3.01 -4.47
C LEU A 27 0.96 4.49 -4.80
N THR A 28 1.11 4.86 -6.07
CA THR A 28 1.21 6.26 -6.49
C THR A 28 -0.06 7.05 -6.12
N GLN A 29 -1.24 6.48 -6.37
CA GLN A 29 -2.49 7.09 -5.91
C GLN A 29 -2.55 7.19 -4.39
N PHE A 30 -2.05 6.20 -3.66
CA PHE A 30 -2.02 6.28 -2.20
C PHE A 30 -1.13 7.43 -1.72
N VAL A 31 0.00 7.70 -2.37
CA VAL A 31 0.83 8.88 -2.07
C VAL A 31 0.02 10.18 -2.27
N GLU A 32 -0.74 10.29 -3.37
CA GLU A 32 -1.56 11.47 -3.67
C GLU A 32 -2.66 11.72 -2.62
N TYR A 33 -3.32 10.66 -2.13
CA TYR A 33 -4.47 10.78 -1.22
C TYR A 33 -4.10 10.74 0.27
N PHE A 34 -3.11 9.94 0.65
CA PHE A 34 -2.78 9.66 2.06
C PHE A 34 -1.44 10.27 2.51
N GLY A 35 -0.63 10.79 1.58
CA GLY A 35 0.67 11.42 1.82
C GLY A 35 1.85 10.43 1.72
N SER A 36 3.01 10.93 1.28
CA SER A 36 4.22 10.11 1.03
C SER A 36 4.71 9.36 2.26
N GLU A 37 4.55 9.96 3.44
CA GLU A 37 5.09 9.45 4.71
C GLU A 37 4.19 8.41 5.39
N ARG A 38 3.00 8.13 4.84
CA ARG A 38 2.09 7.16 5.44
C ARG A 38 2.74 5.78 5.45
N GLN A 39 2.73 5.13 6.61
CA GLN A 39 3.27 3.78 6.75
C GLN A 39 2.35 2.77 6.08
N ALA A 40 2.95 1.81 5.39
CA ALA A 40 2.25 0.69 4.79
C ALA A 40 3.12 -0.57 4.73
N ALA A 41 2.48 -1.69 4.47
CA ALA A 41 3.12 -2.96 4.15
C ALA A 41 2.49 -3.57 2.90
N VAL A 42 3.30 -4.14 2.03
CA VAL A 42 2.86 -4.90 0.87
C VAL A 42 3.33 -6.34 1.06
N SER A 43 2.37 -7.25 1.25
CA SER A 43 2.61 -8.69 1.36
C SER A 43 2.25 -9.37 0.06
N ARG A 44 3.11 -10.29 -0.39
CA ARG A 44 2.96 -11.01 -1.66
C ARG A 44 3.17 -12.50 -1.45
N GLU A 45 2.42 -13.28 -2.23
CA GLU A 45 2.53 -14.76 -2.24
C GLU A 45 2.25 -15.42 -0.88
N ILE A 46 1.28 -14.92 -0.12
CA ILE A 46 0.96 -15.35 1.26
C ILE A 46 0.65 -16.85 1.37
N SER A 47 0.13 -17.47 0.31
CA SER A 47 -0.17 -18.91 0.26
C SER A 47 1.03 -19.78 -0.13
N LYS A 48 2.19 -19.20 -0.47
CA LYS A 48 3.36 -19.94 -0.97
C LYS A 48 4.50 -19.95 0.05
N LEU A 49 5.41 -20.92 -0.10
CA LEU A 49 6.60 -21.09 0.75
C LEU A 49 7.52 -19.84 0.79
N HIS A 50 7.41 -18.96 -0.20
CA HIS A 50 8.24 -17.77 -0.37
C HIS A 50 7.45 -16.47 -0.20
N GLU A 51 6.60 -16.39 0.84
CA GLU A 51 5.94 -15.13 1.21
C GLU A 51 6.99 -14.03 1.42
N GLN A 52 6.72 -12.86 0.83
CA GLN A 52 7.55 -11.66 1.03
C GLN A 52 6.68 -10.51 1.51
N THR A 53 7.13 -9.83 2.56
CA THR A 53 6.55 -8.55 2.99
C THR A 53 7.57 -7.44 2.90
N VAL A 54 7.21 -6.35 2.22
CA VAL A 54 7.98 -5.10 2.18
C VAL A 54 7.23 -4.06 3.01
N ARG A 55 7.93 -3.36 3.90
CA ARG A 55 7.36 -2.35 4.81
C ARG A 55 8.11 -1.03 4.66
N GLY A 56 7.41 0.07 4.81
CA GLY A 56 8.00 1.42 4.77
C GLY A 56 6.95 2.49 4.56
N THR A 57 7.41 3.70 4.23
CA THR A 57 6.53 4.77 3.76
C THR A 57 5.99 4.44 2.37
N LEU A 58 4.86 5.05 1.99
CA LEU A 58 4.33 4.90 0.63
C LEU A 58 5.35 5.32 -0.44
N ALA A 59 6.17 6.35 -0.19
CA ALA A 59 7.24 6.74 -1.10
C ALA A 59 8.29 5.62 -1.28
N GLN A 60 8.75 5.01 -0.20
CA GLN A 60 9.72 3.91 -0.25
C GLN A 60 9.15 2.69 -0.98
N LEU A 61 7.86 2.40 -0.79
CA LEU A 61 7.19 1.29 -1.48
C LEU A 61 7.05 1.57 -2.99
N VAL A 62 6.71 2.80 -3.39
CA VAL A 62 6.69 3.20 -4.81
C VAL A 62 8.07 3.00 -5.44
N GLU A 63 9.14 3.46 -4.78
CA GLU A 63 10.51 3.27 -5.26
C GLU A 63 10.86 1.78 -5.42
N HIS A 64 10.58 0.98 -4.39
CA HIS A 64 10.85 -0.46 -4.39
C HIS A 64 10.15 -1.20 -5.53
N PHE A 65 8.85 -0.94 -5.74
CA PHE A 65 8.04 -1.61 -6.77
C PHE A 65 8.14 -0.96 -8.16
N THR A 66 8.84 0.17 -8.28
CA THR A 66 9.31 0.67 -9.57
C THR A 66 10.51 -0.15 -10.05
N ALA A 67 11.43 -0.49 -9.15
CA ALA A 67 12.61 -1.27 -9.47
C ALA A 67 12.33 -2.78 -9.60
N THR A 68 11.31 -3.28 -8.89
CA THR A 68 11.01 -4.72 -8.80
C THR A 68 9.59 -5.01 -9.28
N GLU A 69 9.47 -5.77 -10.36
CA GLU A 69 8.16 -6.12 -10.91
C GLU A 69 7.34 -6.98 -9.91
N PRO A 70 6.15 -6.52 -9.53
CA PRO A 70 5.26 -7.30 -8.67
C PRO A 70 4.65 -8.49 -9.39
N ARG A 71 4.47 -9.59 -8.66
CA ARG A 71 3.97 -10.90 -9.08
C ARG A 71 3.16 -11.52 -7.95
N GLY A 72 2.19 -12.36 -8.33
CA GLY A 72 1.35 -13.10 -7.41
C GLY A 72 0.23 -12.27 -6.80
N GLU A 73 -0.38 -12.82 -5.75
CA GLU A 73 -1.43 -12.17 -4.96
C GLU A 73 -0.81 -11.10 -4.06
N ILE A 74 -1.47 -9.94 -3.96
CA ILE A 74 -0.94 -8.79 -3.21
C ILE A 74 -1.97 -8.30 -2.21
N VAL A 75 -1.50 -8.13 -0.97
CA VAL A 75 -2.23 -7.49 0.11
C VAL A 75 -1.48 -6.25 0.54
N ILE A 76 -2.14 -5.10 0.49
CA ILE A 76 -1.62 -3.82 0.99
C ILE A 76 -2.28 -3.55 2.33
N ILE A 77 -1.47 -3.31 3.35
CA ILE A 77 -1.90 -2.93 4.69
C ILE A 77 -1.45 -1.49 4.89
N LEU A 78 -2.40 -0.55 4.93
CA LEU A 78 -2.15 0.88 5.02
C LEU A 78 -2.48 1.37 6.43
N ALA A 79 -1.56 2.09 7.06
CA ALA A 79 -1.84 2.74 8.33
C ALA A 79 -2.97 3.78 8.17
N GLY A 80 -3.84 3.86 9.19
CA GLY A 80 -4.80 4.95 9.29
C GLY A 80 -4.12 6.29 9.47
N ILE A 81 -4.90 7.37 9.52
CA ILE A 81 -4.37 8.67 9.89
C ILE A 81 -3.83 8.60 11.33
N ASP A 82 -2.60 9.08 11.54
CA ASP A 82 -1.96 9.06 12.86
C ASP A 82 -2.69 10.07 13.75
N ASP A 83 -3.30 9.59 14.83
CA ASP A 83 -4.10 10.39 15.76
C ASP A 83 -3.14 11.09 16.74
N LYS A 84 -2.10 11.76 16.22
CA LYS A 84 -1.26 12.64 17.03
C LYS A 84 -2.03 13.92 17.32
N LYS A 85 -2.90 13.84 18.32
CA LYS A 85 -3.23 15.00 19.16
C LYS A 85 -2.02 15.45 19.96
#